data_AF-A0A0Q6BTU2-F1
#
_entry.id   AF-A0A0Q6BTU2-F1
#
_cell.length_a   1.000
_cell.length_b   1.000
_cell.length_c   1.000
_cell.angle_alpha   90.00
_cell.angle_beta   90.00
_cell.angle_gamma   90.00
#
_symmetry.space_group_name_H-M   'P 1'
#
loop_
_entity.id
_entity.type
_entity.pdbx_description
1 polymer ?
#
loop_
_entity_poly.entity_id
_entity_poly.type
_entity_poly.pdbx_seq_one_letter_code
_entity_poly.pdbx_strand_id
1 'polypeptide(L)' 'MEHTIVSEVEVDQFAAAKMGDFRHPASILARLGIEYEYEVETADGALAIFHRCINVPAALPAYVTARA' A
#
# COMPACT_ATOMS: atom_id res chain seq x y z
N MET A 1 -17.16 15.93 13.57
CA MET A 1 -16.54 16.08 12.25
C MET A 1 -16.11 14.69 11.83
N GLU A 2 -17.07 13.90 11.35
CA GLU A 2 -16.81 12.54 10.88
C GLU A 2 -16.41 12.61 9.41
N HIS A 3 -15.33 11.93 9.07
CA HIS A 3 -15.13 11.08 7.88
C HIS A 3 -13.62 10.77 7.81
N THR A 4 -13.09 10.03 8.79
CA THR A 4 -11.81 9.34 8.56
C THR A 4 -12.17 8.00 7.96
N ILE A 5 -12.27 7.95 6.63
CA ILE A 5 -12.17 6.69 5.92
C ILE A 5 -10.78 6.17 6.26
N VAL A 6 -10.70 5.12 7.08
CA VAL A 6 -9.43 4.48 7.43
C VAL A 6 -9.08 3.60 6.25
N SER A 7 -8.48 4.19 5.21
CA SER A 7 -8.07 3.40 4.06
C SER A 7 -6.85 2.56 4.39
N GLU A 8 -6.97 1.25 4.22
CA GLU A 8 -5.84 0.33 4.27
C GLU A 8 -5.30 0.16 2.85
N VAL A 9 -3.99 0.19 2.69
CA VAL A 9 -3.33 -0.10 1.42
C VAL A 9 -2.45 -1.32 1.59
N GLU A 10 -2.70 -2.33 0.78
CA GLU A 10 -1.92 -3.57 0.75
C GLU A 10 -0.99 -3.53 -0.46
N VAL A 11 0.26 -3.93 -0.26
CA VAL A 11 1.25 -4.11 -1.32
C VAL A 11 1.71 -5.57 -1.34
N ASP A 12 1.46 -6.27 -2.44
CA ASP A 12 1.95 -7.63 -2.69
C ASP A 12 3.33 -7.56 -3.33
N GLN A 13 4.37 -7.89 -2.55
CA GLN A 13 5.75 -7.84 -3.00
C GLN A 13 6.06 -8.87 -4.09
N PHE A 14 5.40 -10.03 -4.09
CA PHE A 14 5.62 -11.05 -5.11
C PHE A 14 4.96 -10.66 -6.43
N ALA A 15 3.77 -10.07 -6.39
CA ALA A 15 3.12 -9.51 -7.57
C ALA A 15 3.93 -8.33 -8.14
N ALA A 16 4.45 -7.45 -7.28
CA ALA A 16 5.35 -6.37 -7.68
C ALA A 16 6.60 -6.91 -8.41
N ALA A 17 7.27 -7.90 -7.80
CA ALA A 17 8.46 -8.52 -8.38
C ALA A 17 8.17 -9.21 -9.73
N LYS A 18 7.03 -9.89 -9.87
CA LYS A 18 6.58 -10.47 -11.16
C LYS A 18 6.38 -9.42 -12.24
N MET A 19 6.07 -8.18 -11.87
CA MET A 19 5.92 -7.04 -12.77
C MET A 19 7.22 -6.24 -12.94
N GLY A 20 8.33 -6.70 -12.36
CA GLY A 20 9.64 -6.04 -12.45
C GLY A 20 9.83 -4.87 -11.49
N ASP A 21 8.93 -4.69 -10.52
CA ASP A 21 9.08 -3.70 -9.44
C ASP A 21 9.64 -4.37 -8.18
N PHE A 22 10.90 -4.08 -7.88
CA PHE A 22 11.63 -4.65 -6.73
C PHE A 22 11.79 -3.64 -5.57
N ARG A 23 11.07 -2.53 -5.61
CA ARG A 23 11.13 -1.52 -4.55
C ARG A 23 10.48 -2.04 -3.27
N HIS A 24 10.99 -1.55 -2.14
CA HIS A 24 10.33 -1.74 -0.85
C HIS A 24 8.89 -1.20 -0.90
N PRO A 25 7.89 -1.84 -0.26
CA PRO A 25 6.50 -1.37 -0.25
C PRO A 25 6.32 0.11 0.12
N ALA A 26 6.99 0.57 1.19
CA ALA A 26 6.98 1.98 1.56
C ALA A 26 7.46 2.92 0.44
N SER A 27 8.45 2.50 -0.36
CA SER A 27 8.93 3.28 -1.52
C SER A 27 7.94 3.26 -2.69
N ILE A 28 7.15 2.19 -2.84
CA ILE A 28 6.05 2.11 -3.81
C ILE A 28 4.98 3.14 -3.42
N LEU A 29 4.54 3.17 -2.16
CA LEU A 29 3.56 4.15 -1.66
C LEU A 29 4.05 5.59 -1.82
N ALA A 30 5.30 5.87 -1.43
CA ALA A 30 5.87 7.21 -1.54
C ALA A 30 5.86 7.72 -2.99
N ARG A 31 6.12 6.85 -3.98
CA ARG A 31 6.06 7.23 -5.40
C ARG A 31 4.63 7.47 -5.89
N LEU A 32 3.65 6.79 -5.31
CA LEU A 32 2.23 7.00 -5.59
C LEU A 32 1.69 8.26 -4.88
N GLY A 33 2.49 8.91 -4.03
CA GLY A 33 2.05 10.05 -3.22
C GLY A 33 1.14 9.67 -2.07
N ILE A 34 1.17 8.39 -1.65
CA ILE A 34 0.35 7.87 -0.55
C ILE A 34 1.13 8.06 0.75
N GLU A 35 0.50 8.72 1.72
CA GLU A 35 1.02 8.85 3.08
C GLU A 35 0.24 7.89 3.99
N TYR A 36 0.89 7.36 5.03
CA TYR A 36 0.32 6.38 5.96
C TYR A 36 0.77 6.66 7.40
N GLU A 37 0.05 6.16 8.40
CA GLU A 37 0.41 6.35 9.82
C GLU A 37 1.30 5.21 10.35
N TYR A 38 0.97 3.96 10.03
CA TYR A 38 1.78 2.80 10.43
C TYR A 38 1.67 1.64 9.43
N GLU A 39 2.67 0.76 9.47
CA GLU A 39 2.85 -0.40 8.60
C GLU A 39 2.82 -1.69 9.43
N VAL A 40 2.19 -2.72 8.88
CA VAL A 40 2.16 -4.08 9.41
C VAL A 40 2.59 -5.03 8.28
N GLU A 41 3.65 -5.79 8.51
CA GLU A 41 4.08 -6.84 7.60
C GLU A 41 3.44 -8.19 7.99
N THR A 42 3.02 -8.98 7.01
CA THR A 42 2.59 -10.36 7.28
C THR A 42 3.76 -11.22 7.71
N ALA A 43 3.50 -12.30 8.46
CA ALA A 43 4.54 -13.18 9.00
C ALA A 43 5.43 -13.81 7.91
N ASP A 44 4.90 -13.93 6.69
CA ASP A 44 5.55 -14.46 5.49
C ASP A 44 6.22 -13.36 4.63
N GLY A 45 6.09 -12.08 4.97
CA GLY A 45 6.71 -10.95 4.27
C GLY A 45 6.21 -10.71 2.85
N ALA A 46 5.18 -11.44 2.41
CA ALA A 46 4.62 -11.33 1.07
C ALA A 46 3.76 -10.07 0.90
N LEU A 47 3.09 -9.65 1.98
CA LEU A 47 2.18 -8.51 2.02
C LEU A 47 2.65 -7.50 3.06
N ALA A 48 2.71 -6.24 2.64
CA ALA A 48 2.82 -5.10 3.54
C ALA A 48 1.49 -4.36 3.57
N ILE A 49 0.95 -4.13 4.77
CA ILE A 49 -0.34 -3.48 5.01
C ILE A 49 -0.08 -2.12 5.66
N PHE A 50 -0.55 -1.07 5.02
CA PHE A 50 -0.41 0.31 5.48
C PHE A 50 -1.76 0.83 5.94
N HIS A 51 -1.82 1.35 7.16
CA HIS A 51 -3.07 1.81 7.77
C HIS A 51 -3.16 3.33 7.82
N ARG A 52 -4.40 3.83 7.83
CA ARG A 52 -4.73 5.27 7.80
C ARG A 52 -4.07 5.97 6.61
N CYS A 53 -4.15 5.35 5.44
CA CYS A 53 -3.60 5.89 4.21
C CYS A 53 -4.41 7.11 3.74
N ILE A 54 -3.71 8.16 3.31
CA ILE A 54 -4.29 9.36 2.71
C ILE A 54 -3.70 9.58 1.31
N ASN A 55 -4.37 10.40 0.50
CA ASN A 55 -3.99 10.68 -0.89
C ASN A 55 -3.92 9.43 -1.78
N VAL A 56 -4.73 8.40 -1.48
CA VAL A 56 -4.80 7.16 -2.27
C VAL A 56 -5.35 7.46 -3.67
N PRO A 57 -4.58 7.27 -4.75
CA PRO A 57 -5.02 7.55 -6.10
C PRO A 57 -6.07 6.51 -6.56
N ALA A 58 -6.99 6.93 -7.43
CA ALA A 58 -8.03 6.06 -7.97
C ALA A 58 -7.48 4.93 -8.87
N ALA A 59 -6.32 5.15 -9.50
CA ALA A 59 -5.63 4.16 -10.30
C ALA A 59 -4.39 3.67 -9.55
N LEU A 60 -4.42 2.41 -9.15
CA LEU A 60 -3.33 1.74 -8.46
C LEU A 60 -2.70 0.68 -9.37
N PRO A 61 -1.38 0.42 -9.24
CA PRO A 61 -0.76 -0.75 -9.85
C PRO A 61 -1.47 -2.04 -9.42
N ALA A 62 -1.45 -3.08 -10.25
CA ALA A 62 -2.18 -4.33 -9.98
C ALA A 62 -1.73 -5.06 -8.69
N TYR A 63 -0.55 -4.75 -8.17
CA TYR A 63 0.02 -5.29 -6.92
C TYR A 63 -0.23 -4.39 -5.70
N VAL A 64 -1.01 -3.32 -5.85
CA VAL A 64 -1.39 -2.40 -4.77
C VAL A 64 -2.92 -2.37 -4.69
N THR A 65 -3.46 -2.71 -3.52
CA THR A 65 -4.92 -2.74 -3.30
C THR A 65 -5.29 -1.78 -2.18
N ALA A 66 -6.25 -0.89 -2.42
CA ALA A 66 -6.83 -0.05 -1.37
C ALA A 66 -8.15 -0.65 -0.88
N ARG A 67 -8.33 -0.66 0.44
CA ARG A 67 -9.56 -1.06 1.14
C ARG A 67 -10.07 0.12 1.96
N ALA A 68 -11.39 0.27 2.07
CA ALA A 68 -12.06 1.35 2.78
C ALA A 68 -12.75 0.83 4.04
#